data_AF-A0A1H4MG67-F1
#
_entry.id   AF-A0A1H4MG67-F1
#
_cell.length_a   1.000
_cell.length_b   1.000
_cell.length_c   1.000
_cell.angle_alpha   90.00
_cell.angle_beta   90.00
_cell.angle_gamma   90.00
#
_symmetry.space_group_name_H-M   'P 1'
#
loop_
_entity.id
_entity.type
_entity.pdbx_description
1 polymer ?
#
loop_
_entity_poly.entity_id
_entity_poly.type
_entity_poly.pdbx_seq_one_letter_code
_entity_poly.pdbx_strand_id
1 'polypeptide(L)'
;MTKNRTYKLSDIASKLGKMRTTVADWANQFREYLPTVGSGRSLRYTEEAINIFEIISKMRDANKSPKYIKDHLTNLGQKLLIATTDDDNDEKPLQPEFESSNVQLSKETMELRNIIQKLTQKIEANKLPNYLKDPHLNDMNQKVVIAMKHDGNTLTPDVETSSIHLNKEVLELRNFINILTEKINEVLEQDVRSEITETAEILNRRYDGVFEEVMELRNLIQILAEKINEVLEQDIRSEITETAEILNRRYDDVSEEVKELRNFFQIQKEKINEVMEQDVKNIIADTAESLNRRYDSVIVEVLDLSKNIQTHTEKEMTELRNVIQLLTEKTNEVLEQDVKSEIVVTAESMNRQYAGISEEVLELRNLIQILTEKTNEVLEHVNNEITDTAESLNIRYAGISEEVTELRNVIQLLTEKTNEVLEQDVKSEMTDTAESLNRRYDSVFEEVLDLRKNMQTHTEIEISELRNAIRILTEKTNEVLEQDVKNEIADTAESLNRRYDSVFEEVLDLRKNMQAHTEIEISELRNAIRILTEKTNEVLEQDVKSEIADTVDSLNSQYTILYEQMMIQQQQIDELKKFLTWNP
;
A
#
# COMPACT_ATOMS: atom_id res chain seq x y z
N MET A 1 -15.60 13.59 33.31
CA MET A 1 -14.53 14.24 34.10
C MET A 1 -14.10 13.32 35.23
N THR A 2 -13.19 12.41 34.94
CA THR A 2 -12.47 11.60 35.94
C THR A 2 -11.55 12.53 36.74
N LYS A 3 -11.62 12.48 38.08
CA LYS A 3 -10.69 13.23 38.93
C LYS A 3 -9.29 12.62 38.76
N ASN A 4 -8.41 13.27 38.00
CA ASN A 4 -7.01 12.86 37.87
C ASN A 4 -6.37 12.80 39.26
N ARG A 5 -5.98 11.60 39.69
CA ARG A 5 -5.33 11.38 40.99
C ARG A 5 -3.97 12.06 40.95
N THR A 6 -3.65 12.82 41.99
CA THR A 6 -2.37 13.51 42.13
C THR A 6 -1.63 12.98 43.35
N TYR A 7 -0.31 12.84 43.22
CA TYR A 7 0.53 12.13 44.17
C TYR A 7 1.64 13.06 44.68
N LYS A 8 2.04 12.90 45.95
CA LYS A 8 3.26 13.51 46.47
C LYS A 8 4.47 12.62 46.17
N LEU A 9 5.66 13.21 46.22
CA LEU A 9 6.94 12.47 46.12
C LEU A 9 7.05 11.30 47.12
N SER A 10 6.50 11.45 48.33
CA SER A 10 6.45 10.38 49.34
C SER A 10 5.65 9.17 48.86
N ASP A 11 4.57 9.42 48.15
CA ASP A 11 3.61 8.42 47.72
C ASP A 11 4.20 7.65 46.52
N ILE A 12 4.86 8.39 45.62
CA ILE A 12 5.61 7.83 44.48
C ILE A 12 6.76 6.96 44.98
N ALA A 13 7.56 7.44 45.93
CA ALA A 13 8.66 6.68 46.50
C ALA A 13 8.19 5.36 47.13
N SER A 14 7.08 5.40 47.85
CA SER A 14 6.45 4.20 48.43
C SER A 14 5.96 3.23 47.36
N LYS A 15 5.36 3.74 46.27
CA LYS A 15 4.84 2.93 45.16
C LYS A 15 5.94 2.27 44.33
N LEU A 16 7.11 2.91 44.21
CA LEU A 16 8.27 2.39 43.47
C LEU A 16 9.23 1.55 44.35
N GLY A 17 9.02 1.51 45.67
CA GLY A 17 9.94 0.84 46.59
C GLY A 17 11.33 1.48 46.63
N LYS A 18 11.44 2.78 46.36
CA LYS A 18 12.72 3.54 46.36
C LYS A 18 12.76 4.55 47.50
N MET A 19 13.97 4.93 47.93
CA MET A 19 14.14 5.98 48.93
C MET A 19 13.60 7.32 48.41
N ARG A 20 12.93 8.08 49.27
CA ARG A 20 12.35 9.39 48.91
C ARG A 20 13.40 10.36 48.35
N THR A 21 14.62 10.32 48.88
CA THR A 21 15.75 11.14 48.40
C THR A 21 16.11 10.79 46.96
N THR A 22 16.17 9.51 46.61
CA THR A 22 16.44 9.04 45.24
C THR A 22 15.38 9.52 44.26
N VAL A 23 14.10 9.43 44.61
CA VAL A 23 13.01 9.91 43.75
C VAL A 23 13.03 11.45 43.64
N ALA A 24 13.41 12.17 44.71
CA ALA A 24 13.59 13.62 44.66
C ALA A 24 14.74 14.04 43.73
N ASP A 25 15.86 13.31 43.76
CA ASP A 25 16.98 13.54 42.86
C ASP A 25 16.57 13.31 41.39
N TRP A 26 15.79 12.26 41.12
CA TRP A 26 15.22 12.02 39.79
C TRP A 26 14.25 13.12 39.38
N ALA A 27 13.40 13.57 40.30
CA ALA A 27 12.45 14.64 40.02
C ALA A 27 13.12 15.94 39.62
N ASN A 28 14.30 16.24 40.19
CA ASN A 28 15.09 17.40 39.82
C ASN A 28 15.82 17.18 38.48
N GLN A 29 16.42 16.01 38.27
CA GLN A 29 17.20 15.71 37.05
C GLN A 29 16.33 15.62 35.79
N PHE A 30 15.09 15.15 35.93
CA PHE A 30 14.15 14.89 34.83
C PHE A 30 12.90 15.77 34.90
N ARG A 31 13.00 16.94 35.56
CA ARG A 31 11.85 17.83 35.82
C ARG A 31 11.06 18.19 34.56
N GLU A 32 11.76 18.40 33.45
CA GLU A 32 11.19 18.78 32.14
C GLU A 32 10.24 17.72 31.56
N TYR A 33 10.37 16.46 32.00
CA TYR A 33 9.59 15.34 31.48
C TYR A 33 8.48 14.89 32.43
N LEU A 34 8.38 15.48 33.63
CA LEU A 34 7.46 15.02 34.66
C LEU A 34 6.21 15.90 34.69
N PRO A 35 5.03 15.36 34.33
CA PRO A 35 3.79 16.12 34.40
C PRO A 35 3.43 16.43 35.86
N THR A 36 3.34 17.73 36.17
CA THR A 36 3.04 18.23 37.51
C THR A 36 1.83 19.13 37.53
N VAL A 37 1.07 19.06 38.62
CA VAL A 37 -0.07 19.94 38.92
C VAL A 37 0.27 20.80 40.13
N GLY A 38 0.20 22.12 39.97
CA GLY A 38 0.56 23.11 40.99
C GLY A 38 2.02 23.58 40.90
N SER A 39 2.40 24.56 41.73
CA SER A 39 3.75 25.15 41.73
C SER A 39 4.28 25.35 43.16
N GLY A 40 5.61 25.30 43.31
CA GLY A 40 6.27 25.51 44.61
C GLY A 40 5.96 24.42 45.64
N ARG A 41 5.49 24.81 46.83
CA ARG A 41 5.21 23.89 47.96
C ARG A 41 3.98 23.00 47.74
N SER A 42 3.12 23.33 46.79
CA SER A 42 1.93 22.56 46.43
C SER A 42 2.13 21.68 45.19
N LEU A 43 3.37 21.52 44.70
CA LEU A 43 3.71 20.68 43.56
C LEU A 43 3.26 19.24 43.81
N ARG A 44 2.40 18.73 42.91
CA ARG A 44 1.98 17.32 42.88
C ARG A 44 2.25 16.74 41.51
N TYR A 45 2.36 15.42 41.46
CA TYR A 45 2.65 14.67 40.25
C TYR A 45 1.37 13.95 39.79
N THR A 46 1.11 13.93 38.50
CA THR A 46 -0.02 13.18 37.93
C THR A 46 0.24 11.68 37.97
N GLU A 47 -0.76 10.88 37.63
CA GLU A 47 -0.61 9.43 37.46
C GLU A 47 0.39 9.08 36.35
N GLU A 48 0.43 9.86 35.27
CA GLU A 48 1.40 9.72 34.18
C GLU A 48 2.86 9.89 34.66
N ALA A 49 3.09 10.83 35.58
CA ALA A 49 4.42 11.03 36.15
C ALA A 49 4.92 9.77 36.88
N ILE A 50 4.02 8.96 37.45
CA ILE A 50 4.39 7.68 38.09
C ILE A 50 4.99 6.73 37.06
N ASN A 51 4.37 6.61 35.88
CA ASN A 51 4.86 5.75 34.81
C ASN A 51 6.25 6.19 34.36
N ILE A 52 6.47 7.51 34.25
CA ILE A 52 7.79 8.07 33.90
C ILE A 52 8.82 7.77 34.99
N PHE A 53 8.46 7.91 36.27
CA PHE A 53 9.35 7.52 37.36
C PHE A 53 9.65 6.02 37.40
N GLU A 54 8.72 5.16 36.98
CA GLU A 54 8.96 3.71 36.88
C GLU A 54 9.97 3.39 35.76
N ILE A 55 9.87 4.07 34.63
CA ILE A 55 10.83 3.95 33.52
C ILE A 55 12.21 4.43 33.98
N ILE A 56 12.28 5.61 34.61
CA ILE A 56 13.53 6.12 35.18
C ILE A 56 14.11 5.11 36.17
N SER A 57 13.29 4.52 37.04
CA SER A 57 13.73 3.49 38.00
C SER A 57 14.34 2.28 37.30
N LYS A 58 13.65 1.70 36.30
CA LYS A 58 14.14 0.53 35.56
C LYS A 58 15.45 0.83 34.82
N MET A 59 15.56 2.01 34.22
CA MET A 59 16.78 2.40 33.49
C MET A 59 17.94 2.72 34.43
N ARG A 60 17.66 3.32 35.59
CA ARG A 60 18.66 3.54 36.65
C ARG A 60 19.16 2.24 37.26
N ASP A 61 18.27 1.28 37.50
CA ASP A 61 18.62 -0.06 37.97
C ASP A 61 19.43 -0.83 36.91
N ALA A 62 19.19 -0.56 35.62
CA ALA A 62 20.01 -1.04 34.50
C ALA A 62 21.31 -0.23 34.27
N ASN A 63 21.69 0.62 35.22
CA ASN A 63 22.89 1.47 35.22
C ASN A 63 23.05 2.36 33.97
N LYS A 64 21.92 2.83 33.41
CA LYS A 64 21.94 3.76 32.26
C LYS A 64 22.30 5.17 32.73
N SER A 65 23.03 5.89 31.87
CA SER A 65 23.44 7.27 32.16
C SER A 65 22.22 8.21 32.15
N PRO A 66 22.23 9.31 32.93
CA PRO A 66 21.14 10.29 32.91
C PRO A 66 20.86 10.84 31.52
N LYS A 67 21.89 11.04 30.69
CA LYS A 67 21.74 11.50 29.30
C LYS A 67 20.91 10.52 28.47
N TYR A 68 21.21 9.23 28.56
CA TYR A 68 20.47 8.18 27.84
C TYR A 68 19.00 8.10 28.28
N ILE A 69 18.74 8.30 29.58
CA ILE A 69 17.38 8.32 30.11
C ILE A 69 16.61 9.52 29.56
N LYS A 70 17.22 10.71 29.48
CA LYS A 70 16.60 11.90 28.88
C LYS A 70 16.22 11.68 27.41
N ASP A 71 17.14 11.16 26.61
CA ASP A 71 16.88 10.89 25.18
C ASP A 71 15.71 9.90 25.00
N HIS A 72 15.66 8.86 25.83
CA HIS A 72 14.57 7.88 25.81
C HIS A 72 13.22 8.49 26.22
N LEU A 73 13.20 9.35 27.23
CA LEU A 73 11.98 10.06 27.66
C LEU A 73 11.51 11.08 26.62
N THR A 74 12.42 11.78 25.94
CA THR A 74 12.07 12.66 24.81
C THR A 74 11.39 11.87 23.68
N ASN A 75 11.94 10.70 23.33
CA ASN A 75 11.36 9.84 22.29
C ASN A 75 9.98 9.30 22.69
N LEU A 76 9.82 8.87 23.95
CA LEU A 76 8.52 8.44 24.49
C LEU A 76 7.49 9.56 24.55
N GLY A 77 7.89 10.79 24.90
CA GLY A 77 7.01 11.96 24.89
C GLY A 77 6.48 12.27 23.49
N GLN A 78 7.31 12.11 22.46
CA GLN A 78 6.88 12.24 21.06
C GLN A 78 5.94 11.10 20.62
N LYS A 79 6.16 9.88 21.14
CA LYS A 79 5.33 8.71 20.80
C LYS A 79 3.96 8.69 21.50
N LEU A 80 3.87 9.22 22.73
CA LEU A 80 2.60 9.34 23.47
C LEU A 80 1.68 10.44 22.92
N LEU A 81 2.23 11.48 22.29
CA LEU A 81 1.46 12.50 21.57
C LEU A 81 0.77 11.96 20.31
N ILE A 82 1.24 10.83 19.78
CA ILE A 82 0.67 10.13 18.61
C ILE A 82 -0.37 9.07 19.04
N ALA A 83 -0.33 8.61 20.29
CA ALA A 83 -1.16 7.51 20.76
C ALA A 83 -2.47 7.94 21.47
N THR A 84 -2.73 9.23 21.65
CA THR A 84 -3.97 9.71 22.30
C THR A 84 -5.15 9.94 21.34
N THR A 85 -5.04 9.54 20.08
CA THR A 85 -6.15 9.59 19.11
C THR A 85 -6.85 8.25 18.86
N ASP A 86 -6.29 7.14 19.34
CA ASP A 86 -6.83 5.81 19.09
C ASP A 86 -6.94 4.99 20.38
N ASP A 87 -8.03 5.17 21.15
CA ASP A 87 -8.53 4.09 22.00
C ASP A 87 -10.01 4.31 22.36
N ASP A 88 -10.90 3.84 21.49
CA ASP A 88 -12.21 3.29 21.83
C ASP A 88 -12.63 2.42 20.62
N ASN A 89 -12.18 1.17 20.58
CA ASN A 89 -12.95 0.07 19.99
C ASN A 89 -12.39 -1.28 20.43
N ASP A 90 -13.10 -1.89 21.38
CA ASP A 90 -13.16 -3.32 21.58
C ASP A 90 -13.53 -4.00 20.26
N GLU A 91 -12.58 -4.61 19.55
CA GLU A 91 -12.91 -5.69 18.62
C GLU A 91 -11.91 -6.84 18.67
N LYS A 92 -12.49 -7.98 19.03
CA LYS A 92 -11.90 -9.31 19.18
C LYS A 92 -11.51 -9.84 17.79
N PRO A 93 -10.37 -10.53 17.62
CA PRO A 93 -9.94 -10.97 16.30
C PRO A 93 -10.80 -12.15 15.82
N LEU A 94 -11.63 -11.92 14.80
CA LEU A 94 -12.27 -12.95 14.00
C LEU A 94 -11.30 -13.39 12.89
N GLN A 95 -10.97 -14.69 12.89
CA GLN A 95 -10.22 -15.33 11.82
C GLN A 95 -11.10 -15.47 10.55
N PRO A 96 -10.53 -15.45 9.34
CA PRO A 96 -11.32 -15.49 8.12
C PRO A 96 -11.65 -16.92 7.68
N GLU A 97 -12.94 -17.27 7.66
CA GLU A 97 -13.48 -18.37 6.83
C GLU A 97 -13.50 -17.93 5.35
N PHE A 98 -12.36 -18.00 4.66
CA PHE A 98 -12.27 -17.72 3.21
C PHE A 98 -11.76 -18.90 2.36
N GLU A 99 -11.47 -20.05 2.99
CA GLU A 99 -10.89 -21.20 2.28
C GLU A 99 -11.91 -22.14 1.64
N SER A 100 -13.19 -22.10 2.02
CA SER A 100 -14.21 -23.04 1.50
C SER A 100 -14.70 -22.71 0.09
N SER A 101 -14.85 -21.41 -0.24
CA SER A 101 -15.41 -20.98 -1.54
C SER A 101 -14.43 -21.13 -2.71
N ASN A 102 -13.12 -20.96 -2.46
CA ASN A 102 -12.08 -21.10 -3.49
C ASN A 102 -11.85 -22.56 -3.92
N VAL A 103 -12.00 -23.51 -2.99
CA VAL A 103 -11.90 -24.95 -3.29
C VAL A 103 -13.05 -25.41 -4.17
N GLN A 104 -14.24 -24.82 -4.00
CA GLN A 104 -15.42 -25.18 -4.78
C GLN A 104 -15.36 -24.63 -6.21
N LEU A 105 -14.89 -23.39 -6.39
CA LEU A 105 -14.65 -22.80 -7.72
C LEU A 105 -13.55 -23.54 -8.50
N SER A 106 -12.50 -23.97 -7.81
CA SER A 106 -11.40 -24.75 -8.42
C SER A 106 -11.86 -26.13 -8.90
N LYS A 107 -12.79 -26.76 -8.16
CA LYS A 107 -13.35 -28.05 -8.56
C LYS A 107 -14.29 -27.94 -9.77
N GLU A 108 -15.18 -26.94 -9.78
CA GLU A 108 -16.10 -26.73 -10.90
C GLU A 108 -15.39 -26.29 -12.19
N THR A 109 -14.32 -25.49 -12.07
CA THR A 109 -13.49 -25.10 -13.22
C THR A 109 -12.69 -26.27 -13.79
N MET A 110 -12.31 -27.25 -12.96
CA MET A 110 -11.66 -28.49 -13.41
C MET A 110 -12.65 -29.41 -14.12
N GLU A 111 -13.89 -29.52 -13.63
CA GLU A 111 -14.95 -30.30 -14.27
C GLU A 111 -15.37 -29.70 -15.63
N LEU A 112 -15.52 -28.38 -15.72
CA LEU A 112 -15.81 -27.68 -16.99
C LEU A 112 -14.69 -27.86 -18.01
N ARG A 113 -13.42 -27.79 -17.59
CA ARG A 113 -12.28 -28.04 -18.47
C ARG A 113 -12.28 -29.47 -19.01
N ASN A 114 -12.65 -30.43 -18.17
CA ASN A 114 -12.73 -31.84 -18.56
C ASN A 114 -13.88 -32.12 -19.56
N ILE A 115 -15.04 -31.47 -19.39
CA ILE A 115 -16.16 -31.58 -20.32
C ILE A 115 -15.81 -30.93 -21.67
N ILE A 116 -15.18 -29.75 -21.66
CA ILE A 116 -14.73 -29.07 -22.89
C ILE A 116 -13.70 -29.94 -23.62
N GLN A 117 -12.75 -30.55 -22.91
CA GLN A 117 -11.73 -31.42 -23.51
C GLN A 117 -12.35 -32.69 -24.13
N LYS A 118 -13.34 -33.30 -23.47
CA LYS A 118 -14.11 -34.43 -24.04
C LYS A 118 -14.92 -34.03 -25.28
N LEU A 119 -15.52 -32.85 -25.30
CA LEU A 119 -16.24 -32.34 -26.47
C LEU A 119 -15.29 -32.01 -27.63
N THR A 120 -14.13 -31.43 -27.36
CA THR A 120 -13.09 -31.19 -28.36
C THR A 120 -12.61 -32.51 -28.97
N GLN A 121 -12.36 -33.53 -28.15
CA GLN A 121 -12.00 -34.87 -28.64
C GLN A 121 -13.11 -35.53 -29.45
N LYS A 122 -14.38 -35.40 -29.06
CA LYS A 122 -15.52 -35.90 -29.86
C LYS A 122 -15.68 -35.18 -31.21
N ILE A 123 -15.40 -33.89 -31.27
CA ILE A 123 -15.43 -33.09 -32.50
C ILE A 123 -14.24 -33.44 -33.41
N GLU A 124 -13.08 -33.72 -32.83
CA GLU A 124 -11.86 -34.09 -33.56
C GLU A 124 -11.89 -35.55 -34.04
N ALA A 125 -12.49 -36.47 -33.26
CA ALA A 125 -12.80 -37.83 -33.70
C ALA A 125 -13.84 -37.88 -34.84
N ASN A 126 -14.73 -36.89 -34.92
CA ASN A 126 -15.66 -36.71 -36.05
C ASN A 126 -15.04 -35.91 -37.22
N LYS A 127 -13.82 -35.40 -37.09
CA LYS A 127 -13.08 -34.69 -38.15
C LYS A 127 -11.86 -35.51 -38.59
N LEU A 128 -12.10 -36.36 -39.61
CA LEU A 128 -11.21 -36.92 -40.64
C LEU A 128 -11.08 -38.46 -40.63
N PRO A 129 -10.84 -39.13 -41.79
CA PRO A 129 -10.76 -38.64 -43.18
C PRO A 129 -11.72 -39.35 -44.17
N ASN A 130 -11.94 -38.68 -45.31
CA ASN A 130 -12.48 -39.17 -46.58
C ASN A 130 -11.65 -40.33 -47.23
N TYR A 131 -11.19 -41.31 -46.45
CA TYR A 131 -10.26 -42.35 -46.89
C TYR A 131 -10.77 -43.77 -46.58
N LEU A 132 -12.02 -44.07 -46.98
CA LEU A 132 -12.49 -45.43 -47.18
C LEU A 132 -13.28 -45.53 -48.50
N LYS A 133 -12.59 -45.21 -49.60
CA LYS A 133 -12.81 -45.98 -50.84
C LYS A 133 -11.99 -47.25 -50.71
N ASP A 134 -12.58 -48.22 -50.02
CA ASP A 134 -11.99 -49.52 -49.79
C ASP A 134 -11.90 -50.29 -51.13
N PRO A 135 -10.69 -50.62 -51.66
CA PRO A 135 -10.55 -51.38 -52.91
C PRO A 135 -11.03 -52.83 -52.77
N HIS A 136 -11.28 -53.31 -51.55
CA HIS A 136 -11.60 -54.71 -51.26
C HIS A 136 -13.09 -55.06 -51.42
N LEU A 137 -14.00 -54.08 -51.38
CA LEU A 137 -15.44 -54.33 -51.63
C LEU A 137 -15.76 -54.55 -53.12
N ASN A 138 -14.86 -54.14 -54.03
CA ASN A 138 -15.04 -54.36 -55.47
C ASN A 138 -14.50 -55.73 -55.93
N ASP A 139 -13.58 -56.35 -55.19
CA ASP A 139 -13.02 -57.68 -55.47
C ASP A 139 -14.02 -58.81 -55.13
N MET A 140 -14.82 -58.67 -54.06
CA MET A 140 -15.87 -59.66 -53.74
C MET A 140 -17.06 -59.58 -54.70
N ASN A 141 -17.44 -58.39 -55.18
CA ASN A 141 -18.47 -58.25 -56.21
C ASN A 141 -18.01 -58.77 -57.59
N GLN A 142 -16.71 -58.74 -57.91
CA GLN A 142 -16.17 -59.39 -59.11
C GLN A 142 -16.02 -60.92 -58.97
N LYS A 143 -15.74 -61.45 -57.78
CA LYS A 143 -15.65 -62.90 -57.56
C LYS A 143 -16.99 -63.62 -57.60
N VAL A 144 -18.09 -62.98 -57.20
CA VAL A 144 -19.45 -63.54 -57.34
C VAL A 144 -19.90 -63.56 -58.81
N VAL A 145 -19.45 -62.60 -59.64
CA VAL A 145 -19.78 -62.55 -61.07
C VAL A 145 -18.93 -63.51 -61.91
N ILE A 146 -17.73 -63.89 -61.47
CA ILE A 146 -16.85 -64.83 -62.20
C ILE A 146 -17.17 -66.30 -61.87
N ALA A 147 -17.72 -66.61 -60.68
CA ALA A 147 -18.14 -67.98 -60.33
C ALA A 147 -19.42 -68.45 -61.08
N MET A 148 -20.17 -67.56 -61.73
CA MET A 148 -21.37 -67.92 -62.51
C MET A 148 -21.11 -68.19 -64.01
N LYS A 149 -19.85 -68.17 -64.49
CA LYS A 149 -19.53 -68.35 -65.92
C LYS A 149 -18.75 -69.62 -66.28
N HIS A 150 -18.43 -70.49 -65.31
CA HIS A 150 -17.79 -71.77 -65.59
C HIS A 150 -18.53 -72.90 -64.87
N ASP A 151 -19.64 -73.32 -65.47
CA ASP A 151 -20.07 -74.73 -65.54
C ASP A 151 -21.33 -74.82 -66.39
N GLY A 152 -21.13 -74.78 -67.71
CA GLY A 152 -22.09 -75.36 -68.63
C GLY A 152 -21.82 -76.86 -68.67
N ASN A 153 -22.72 -77.68 -68.11
CA ASN A 153 -23.59 -78.55 -68.90
C ASN A 153 -24.37 -79.54 -68.03
N THR A 154 -25.57 -79.84 -68.53
CA THR A 154 -26.48 -80.95 -68.21
C THR A 154 -27.14 -80.91 -66.83
N LEU A 155 -28.42 -80.48 -66.79
CA LEU A 155 -29.57 -81.29 -66.32
C LEU A 155 -30.85 -80.42 -66.12
N THR A 156 -31.91 -80.81 -66.87
CA THR A 156 -33.38 -80.77 -66.60
C THR A 156 -34.12 -79.48 -66.20
N PRO A 157 -35.34 -79.24 -66.75
CA PRO A 157 -36.06 -77.97 -66.64
C PRO A 157 -37.10 -77.98 -65.50
N ASP A 158 -36.67 -77.84 -64.23
CA ASP A 158 -37.63 -77.69 -63.11
C ASP A 158 -37.13 -76.87 -61.89
N VAL A 159 -36.05 -76.08 -62.05
CA VAL A 159 -35.42 -75.31 -60.94
C VAL A 159 -35.56 -73.78 -61.11
N GLU A 160 -36.12 -73.31 -62.22
CA GLU A 160 -36.24 -71.87 -62.52
C GLU A 160 -37.27 -71.12 -61.64
N THR A 161 -38.22 -71.79 -61.01
CA THR A 161 -39.24 -71.13 -60.16
C THR A 161 -38.72 -70.77 -58.77
N SER A 162 -37.85 -71.60 -58.17
CA SER A 162 -37.25 -71.32 -56.85
C SER A 162 -36.20 -70.21 -56.89
N SER A 163 -35.44 -70.08 -57.98
CA SER A 163 -34.44 -69.01 -58.12
C SER A 163 -35.06 -67.62 -58.33
N ILE A 164 -36.24 -67.53 -58.95
CA ILE A 164 -36.98 -66.27 -59.12
C ILE A 164 -37.63 -65.86 -57.81
N HIS A 165 -38.11 -66.81 -57.00
CA HIS A 165 -38.70 -66.54 -55.69
C HIS A 165 -37.67 -66.03 -54.67
N LEU A 166 -36.49 -66.69 -54.58
CA LEU A 166 -35.37 -66.25 -53.74
C LEU A 166 -34.87 -64.85 -54.10
N ASN A 167 -34.78 -64.52 -55.39
CA ASN A 167 -34.37 -63.17 -55.81
C ASN A 167 -35.38 -62.09 -55.42
N LYS A 168 -36.68 -62.41 -55.38
CA LYS A 168 -37.71 -61.48 -54.93
C LYS A 168 -37.63 -61.24 -53.42
N GLU A 169 -37.47 -62.30 -52.61
CA GLU A 169 -37.29 -62.18 -51.16
C GLU A 169 -36.01 -61.43 -50.78
N VAL A 170 -34.90 -61.68 -51.49
CA VAL A 170 -33.64 -60.95 -51.29
C VAL A 170 -33.80 -59.46 -51.64
N LEU A 171 -34.58 -59.12 -52.68
CA LEU A 171 -34.87 -57.74 -53.04
C LEU A 171 -35.75 -57.06 -51.98
N GLU A 172 -36.77 -57.75 -51.46
CA GLU A 172 -37.64 -57.25 -50.40
C GLU A 172 -36.88 -57.05 -49.08
N LEU A 173 -36.02 -58.00 -48.69
CA LEU A 173 -35.12 -57.88 -47.54
C LEU A 173 -34.16 -56.71 -47.69
N ARG A 174 -33.58 -56.52 -48.87
CA ARG A 174 -32.70 -55.38 -49.15
C ARG A 174 -33.44 -54.05 -49.01
N ASN A 175 -34.69 -53.99 -49.48
CA ASN A 175 -35.51 -52.81 -49.36
C ASN A 175 -35.89 -52.54 -47.90
N PHE A 176 -36.20 -53.58 -47.13
CA PHE A 176 -36.46 -53.48 -45.69
C PHE A 176 -35.24 -53.00 -44.91
N ILE A 177 -34.05 -53.54 -45.20
CA ILE A 177 -32.78 -53.10 -44.60
C ILE A 177 -32.50 -51.63 -44.91
N ASN A 178 -32.75 -51.18 -46.15
CA ASN A 178 -32.57 -49.78 -46.52
C ASN A 178 -33.52 -48.86 -45.74
N ILE A 179 -34.81 -49.21 -45.64
CA ILE A 179 -35.81 -48.45 -44.86
C ILE A 179 -35.42 -48.40 -43.38
N LEU A 180 -34.92 -49.52 -42.83
CA LEU A 180 -34.51 -49.61 -41.43
C LEU A 180 -33.25 -48.79 -41.17
N THR A 181 -32.30 -48.78 -42.11
CA THR A 181 -31.09 -47.95 -42.06
C THR A 181 -31.43 -46.46 -42.11
N GLU A 182 -32.37 -46.06 -42.98
CA GLU A 182 -32.83 -44.69 -43.10
C GLU A 182 -33.52 -44.21 -41.81
N LYS A 183 -34.40 -45.04 -41.22
CA LYS A 183 -35.03 -44.75 -39.92
C LYS A 183 -34.04 -44.67 -38.76
N ILE A 184 -33.04 -45.55 -38.73
CA ILE A 184 -31.99 -45.51 -37.69
C ILE A 184 -31.22 -44.20 -37.81
N ASN A 185 -30.85 -43.78 -39.02
CA ASN A 185 -30.14 -42.52 -39.24
C ASN A 185 -31.00 -41.31 -38.86
N GLU A 186 -32.30 -41.31 -39.19
CA GLU A 186 -33.21 -40.21 -38.88
C GLU A 186 -33.42 -40.07 -37.36
N VAL A 187 -33.61 -41.18 -36.63
CA VAL A 187 -33.71 -41.17 -35.16
C VAL A 187 -32.39 -40.73 -34.53
N LEU A 188 -31.24 -41.22 -35.03
CA LEU A 188 -29.94 -40.88 -34.48
C LEU A 188 -29.56 -39.41 -34.73
N GLU A 189 -29.87 -38.86 -35.91
CA GLU A 189 -29.71 -37.43 -36.17
C GLU A 189 -30.65 -36.59 -35.31
N GLN A 190 -31.90 -37.01 -35.12
CA GLN A 190 -32.87 -36.26 -34.34
C GLN A 190 -32.50 -36.23 -32.85
N ASP A 191 -32.15 -37.38 -32.26
CA ASP A 191 -31.76 -37.47 -30.84
C ASP A 191 -30.45 -36.71 -30.58
N VAL A 192 -29.42 -36.90 -31.42
CA VAL A 192 -28.15 -36.18 -31.28
C VAL A 192 -28.34 -34.68 -31.44
N ARG A 193 -29.17 -34.25 -32.41
CA ARG A 193 -29.45 -32.82 -32.61
C ARG A 193 -30.25 -32.23 -31.45
N SER A 194 -31.23 -32.96 -30.94
CA SER A 194 -32.00 -32.58 -29.74
C SER A 194 -31.08 -32.35 -28.54
N GLU A 195 -30.24 -33.34 -28.20
CA GLU A 195 -29.30 -33.24 -27.08
C GLU A 195 -28.28 -32.11 -27.26
N ILE A 196 -27.75 -31.91 -28.47
CA ILE A 196 -26.83 -30.80 -28.77
C ILE A 196 -27.53 -29.44 -28.54
N THR A 197 -28.79 -29.32 -28.94
CA THR A 197 -29.54 -28.06 -28.81
C THR A 197 -29.82 -27.75 -27.34
N GLU A 198 -30.26 -28.75 -26.58
CA GLU A 198 -30.52 -28.61 -25.14
C GLU A 198 -29.23 -28.28 -24.37
N THR A 199 -28.12 -28.95 -24.70
CA THR A 199 -26.81 -28.67 -24.08
C THR A 199 -26.34 -27.25 -24.40
N ALA A 200 -26.53 -26.79 -25.64
CA ALA A 200 -26.17 -25.43 -26.04
C ALA A 200 -27.01 -24.37 -25.30
N GLU A 201 -28.30 -24.60 -25.09
CA GLU A 201 -29.17 -23.69 -24.33
C GLU A 201 -28.80 -23.62 -22.84
N ILE A 202 -28.43 -24.75 -22.23
CA ILE A 202 -27.92 -24.78 -20.84
C ILE A 202 -26.61 -24.01 -20.74
N LEU A 203 -25.71 -24.18 -21.71
CA LEU A 203 -24.42 -23.48 -21.76
C LEU A 203 -24.62 -21.97 -21.91
N ASN A 204 -25.54 -21.53 -22.77
CA ASN A 204 -25.86 -20.11 -22.94
C ASN A 204 -26.42 -19.50 -21.65
N ARG A 205 -27.37 -20.20 -20.99
CA ARG A 205 -27.91 -19.73 -19.70
C ARG A 205 -26.84 -19.62 -18.62
N ARG A 206 -25.89 -20.55 -18.57
CA ARG A 206 -24.72 -20.46 -17.67
C ARG A 206 -23.82 -19.29 -18.03
N TYR A 207 -23.57 -19.06 -19.31
CA TYR A 207 -22.73 -17.96 -19.76
C TYR A 207 -23.36 -16.60 -19.43
N ASP A 208 -24.67 -16.45 -19.62
CA ASP A 208 -25.41 -15.24 -19.25
C ASP A 208 -25.37 -15.00 -17.73
N GLY A 209 -25.53 -16.07 -16.92
CA GLY A 209 -25.41 -15.96 -15.46
C GLY A 209 -24.01 -15.51 -15.00
N VAL A 210 -22.96 -16.12 -15.54
CA VAL A 210 -21.57 -15.73 -15.24
C VAL A 210 -21.28 -14.32 -15.73
N PHE A 211 -21.84 -13.91 -16.87
CA PHE A 211 -21.67 -12.56 -17.38
C PHE A 211 -22.27 -11.52 -16.42
N GLU A 212 -23.46 -11.78 -15.87
CA GLU A 212 -24.06 -10.87 -14.87
C GLU A 212 -23.28 -10.84 -13.57
N GLU A 213 -22.82 -11.99 -13.05
CA GLU A 213 -21.97 -12.02 -11.85
C GLU A 213 -20.65 -11.23 -12.05
N VAL A 214 -20.03 -11.34 -13.23
CA VAL A 214 -18.84 -10.54 -13.58
C VAL A 214 -19.18 -9.05 -13.67
N MET A 215 -20.37 -8.70 -14.14
CA MET A 215 -20.83 -7.30 -14.19
C MET A 215 -21.04 -6.73 -12.79
N GLU A 216 -21.66 -7.49 -11.89
CA GLU A 216 -21.85 -7.13 -10.48
C GLU A 216 -20.51 -6.97 -9.75
N LEU A 217 -19.58 -7.92 -9.93
CA LEU A 217 -18.24 -7.84 -9.37
C LEU A 217 -17.49 -6.59 -9.87
N ARG A 218 -17.61 -6.27 -11.16
CA ARG A 218 -16.99 -5.07 -11.72
C ARG A 218 -17.58 -3.80 -11.10
N ASN A 219 -18.89 -3.77 -10.88
CA ASN A 219 -19.56 -2.64 -10.22
C ASN A 219 -19.12 -2.50 -8.75
N LEU A 220 -19.02 -3.62 -8.02
CA LEU A 220 -18.51 -3.63 -6.64
C LEU A 220 -17.06 -3.13 -6.56
N ILE A 221 -16.18 -3.56 -7.47
CA ILE A 221 -14.79 -3.09 -7.55
C ILE A 221 -14.76 -1.57 -7.78
N GLN A 222 -15.64 -1.05 -8.64
CA GLN A 222 -15.70 0.38 -8.92
C GLN A 222 -16.17 1.20 -7.72
N ILE A 223 -17.20 0.73 -7.00
CA ILE A 223 -17.66 1.35 -5.75
C ILE A 223 -16.57 1.32 -4.68
N LEU A 224 -15.82 0.21 -4.58
CA LEU A 224 -14.74 0.08 -3.61
C LEU A 224 -13.58 1.03 -3.93
N ALA A 225 -13.26 1.21 -5.21
CA ALA A 225 -12.25 2.17 -5.65
C ALA A 225 -12.65 3.62 -5.34
N GLU A 226 -13.92 3.98 -5.55
CA GLU A 226 -14.44 5.30 -5.18
C GLU A 226 -14.36 5.54 -3.67
N LYS A 227 -14.77 4.56 -2.85
CA LYS A 227 -14.67 4.65 -1.39
C LYS A 227 -13.23 4.78 -0.89
N ILE A 228 -12.29 4.02 -1.46
CA ILE A 228 -10.87 4.13 -1.11
C ILE A 228 -10.36 5.54 -1.42
N ASN A 229 -10.75 6.11 -2.56
CA ASN A 229 -10.34 7.45 -2.93
C ASN A 229 -10.96 8.52 -2.02
N GLU A 230 -12.23 8.35 -1.63
CA GLU A 230 -12.93 9.26 -0.71
C GLU A 230 -12.31 9.24 0.69
N VAL A 231 -11.99 8.05 1.23
CA VAL A 231 -11.29 7.91 2.52
C VAL A 231 -9.89 8.52 2.47
N LEU A 232 -9.12 8.23 1.41
CA LEU A 232 -7.77 8.82 1.25
C LEU A 232 -7.82 10.34 1.13
N GLU A 233 -8.76 10.89 0.36
CA GLU A 233 -8.92 12.35 0.27
C GLU A 233 -9.36 12.94 1.61
N GLN A 234 -10.26 12.28 2.34
CA GLN A 234 -10.74 12.77 3.63
C GLN A 234 -9.65 12.74 4.70
N ASP A 235 -8.87 11.65 4.80
CA ASP A 235 -7.79 11.48 5.78
C ASP A 235 -6.62 12.43 5.49
N ILE A 236 -6.19 12.53 4.23
CA ILE A 236 -5.14 13.49 3.84
C ILE A 236 -5.62 14.92 4.09
N ARG A 237 -6.88 15.23 3.78
CA ARG A 237 -7.43 16.58 3.98
C ARG A 237 -7.62 16.91 5.46
N SER A 238 -8.03 15.97 6.30
CA SER A 238 -8.19 16.18 7.75
C SER A 238 -6.82 16.40 8.39
N GLU A 239 -5.81 15.59 8.07
CA GLU A 239 -4.44 15.76 8.54
C GLU A 239 -3.84 17.10 8.11
N ILE A 240 -4.00 17.50 6.83
CA ILE A 240 -3.52 18.80 6.33
C ILE A 240 -4.21 19.95 7.07
N THR A 241 -5.52 19.83 7.32
CA THR A 241 -6.30 20.87 8.02
C THR A 241 -5.84 20.99 9.47
N GLU A 242 -5.69 19.87 10.18
CA GLU A 242 -5.19 19.86 11.56
C GLU A 242 -3.78 20.43 11.67
N THR A 243 -2.90 20.05 10.75
CA THR A 243 -1.52 20.56 10.71
C THR A 243 -1.49 22.07 10.44
N ALA A 244 -2.35 22.56 9.54
CA ALA A 244 -2.50 23.98 9.26
C ALA A 244 -3.05 24.76 10.46
N GLU A 245 -4.00 24.20 11.21
CA GLU A 245 -4.53 24.80 12.43
C GLU A 245 -3.50 24.86 13.57
N ILE A 246 -2.67 23.82 13.72
CA ILE A 246 -1.54 23.83 14.67
C ILE A 246 -0.53 24.91 14.29
N LEU A 247 -0.21 25.02 13.00
CA LEU A 247 0.74 26.02 12.52
C LEU A 247 0.21 27.46 12.74
N ASN A 248 -1.07 27.70 12.45
CA ASN A 248 -1.70 28.99 12.69
C ASN A 248 -1.72 29.35 14.18
N ARG A 249 -2.06 28.39 15.07
CA ARG A 249 -2.00 28.62 16.52
C ARG A 249 -0.59 29.01 16.98
N ARG A 250 0.44 28.31 16.51
CA ARG A 250 1.83 28.67 16.83
C ARG A 250 2.21 30.04 16.29
N TYR A 251 1.73 30.40 15.11
CA TYR A 251 1.97 31.72 14.54
C TYR A 251 1.30 32.83 15.38
N ASP A 252 0.07 32.62 15.82
CA ASP A 252 -0.67 33.55 16.68
C ASP A 252 0.01 33.71 18.05
N ASP A 253 0.43 32.61 18.68
CA ASP A 253 1.15 32.61 19.95
C ASP A 253 2.46 33.40 19.83
N VAL A 254 3.29 33.10 18.82
CA VAL A 254 4.54 33.82 18.56
C VAL A 254 4.28 35.29 18.22
N SER A 255 3.22 35.59 17.48
CA SER A 255 2.84 36.97 17.16
C SER A 255 2.47 37.77 18.42
N GLU A 256 1.73 37.17 19.36
CA GLU A 256 1.40 37.83 20.62
C GLU A 256 2.65 38.00 21.50
N GLU A 257 3.54 37.00 21.59
CA GLU A 257 4.83 37.13 22.29
C GLU A 257 5.68 38.28 21.71
N VAL A 258 5.76 38.40 20.38
CA VAL A 258 6.50 39.49 19.71
C VAL A 258 5.88 40.85 20.04
N LYS A 259 4.55 40.93 20.14
CA LYS A 259 3.83 42.15 20.52
C LYS A 259 4.05 42.52 21.98
N GLU A 260 4.05 41.55 22.88
CA GLU A 260 4.41 41.75 24.29
C GLU A 260 5.86 42.23 24.44
N LEU A 261 6.81 41.59 23.75
CA LEU A 261 8.20 42.01 23.71
C LEU A 261 8.35 43.44 23.20
N ARG A 262 7.64 43.80 22.11
CA ARG A 262 7.64 45.18 21.58
C ARG A 262 7.12 46.17 22.63
N ASN A 263 6.04 45.84 23.33
CA ASN A 263 5.50 46.70 24.39
C ASN A 263 6.48 46.84 25.55
N PHE A 264 7.13 45.74 25.97
CA PHE A 264 8.18 45.78 26.99
C PHE A 264 9.34 46.69 26.60
N PHE A 265 9.85 46.58 25.37
CA PHE A 265 10.91 47.45 24.86
C PHE A 265 10.49 48.92 24.83
N GLN A 266 9.25 49.21 24.44
CA GLN A 266 8.71 50.58 24.44
C GLN A 266 8.65 51.16 25.86
N ILE A 267 8.16 50.38 26.83
CA ILE A 267 8.12 50.79 28.25
C ILE A 267 9.52 51.04 28.79
N GLN A 268 10.48 50.15 28.49
CA GLN A 268 11.86 50.34 28.94
C GLN A 268 12.51 51.58 28.31
N LYS A 269 12.24 51.84 27.03
CA LYS A 269 12.70 53.04 26.35
C LYS A 269 12.13 54.31 26.99
N GLU A 270 10.85 54.33 27.35
CA GLU A 270 10.23 55.45 28.04
C GLU A 270 10.82 55.66 29.44
N LYS A 271 11.04 54.59 30.21
CA LYS A 271 11.71 54.70 31.53
C LYS A 271 13.14 55.23 31.43
N ILE A 272 13.91 54.78 30.44
CA ILE A 272 15.27 55.30 30.20
C ILE A 272 15.22 56.80 29.87
N ASN A 273 14.27 57.22 29.03
CA ASN A 273 14.08 58.64 28.73
C ASN A 273 13.68 59.43 29.98
N GLU A 274 12.76 58.92 30.81
CA GLU A 274 12.32 59.59 32.03
C GLU A 274 13.49 59.76 33.02
N VAL A 275 14.29 58.72 33.24
CA VAL A 275 15.50 58.79 34.09
C VAL A 275 16.51 59.78 33.50
N MET A 276 16.71 59.78 32.19
CA MET A 276 17.66 60.69 31.55
C MET A 276 17.17 62.14 31.56
N GLU A 277 15.88 62.38 31.41
CA GLU A 277 15.31 63.72 31.34
C GLU A 277 15.01 64.32 32.72
N GLN A 278 14.70 63.48 33.70
CA GLN A 278 14.39 63.92 35.05
C GLN A 278 15.63 63.85 35.95
N ASP A 279 16.23 62.68 36.14
CA ASP A 279 17.27 62.53 37.17
C ASP A 279 18.59 63.18 36.73
N VAL A 280 19.05 62.91 35.50
CA VAL A 280 20.30 63.50 35.01
C VAL A 280 20.17 65.02 34.85
N LYS A 281 19.03 65.51 34.35
CA LYS A 281 18.80 66.94 34.18
C LYS A 281 18.67 67.67 35.51
N ASN A 282 17.99 67.09 36.51
CA ASN A 282 17.90 67.65 37.85
C ASN A 282 19.27 67.68 38.53
N ILE A 283 20.06 66.62 38.42
CA ILE A 283 21.44 66.60 38.94
C ILE A 283 22.28 67.70 38.29
N ILE A 284 22.18 67.88 36.97
CA ILE A 284 22.89 68.96 36.26
C ILE A 284 22.40 70.33 36.72
N ALA A 285 21.08 70.53 36.89
CA ALA A 285 20.50 71.79 37.32
C ALA A 285 20.90 72.14 38.77
N ASP A 286 20.81 71.19 39.69
CA ASP A 286 21.21 71.35 41.10
C ASP A 286 22.70 71.67 41.21
N THR A 287 23.53 70.98 40.41
CA THR A 287 24.98 71.24 40.37
C THR A 287 25.26 72.64 39.81
N ALA A 288 24.59 73.04 38.74
CA ALA A 288 24.72 74.37 38.15
C ALA A 288 24.28 75.47 39.13
N GLU A 289 23.16 75.27 39.83
CA GLU A 289 22.65 76.24 40.81
C GLU A 289 23.58 76.35 42.02
N SER A 290 24.12 75.24 42.52
CA SER A 290 25.13 75.24 43.58
C SER A 290 26.38 76.03 43.17
N LEU A 291 26.84 75.84 41.93
CA LEU A 291 27.97 76.59 41.38
C LEU A 291 27.67 78.10 41.32
N ASN A 292 26.46 78.45 40.84
CA ASN A 292 26.06 79.85 40.69
C ASN A 292 25.96 80.55 42.06
N ARG A 293 25.43 79.87 43.08
CA ARG A 293 25.39 80.41 44.46
C ARG A 293 26.79 80.65 45.02
N ARG A 294 27.76 79.76 44.76
CA ARG A 294 29.16 80.00 45.15
C ARG A 294 29.74 81.22 44.43
N TYR A 295 29.45 81.36 43.14
CA TYR A 295 29.91 82.50 42.35
C TYR A 295 29.33 83.83 42.86
N ASP A 296 28.02 83.88 43.13
CA ASP A 296 27.37 85.07 43.69
C ASP A 296 27.92 85.44 45.09
N SER A 297 28.19 84.44 45.94
CA SER A 297 28.82 84.67 47.24
C SER A 297 30.19 85.33 47.11
N VAL A 298 31.02 84.83 46.19
CA VAL A 298 32.34 85.40 45.91
C VAL A 298 32.22 86.82 45.36
N ILE A 299 31.25 87.09 44.49
CA ILE A 299 31.00 88.45 43.99
C ILE A 299 30.65 89.40 45.14
N VAL A 300 29.77 89.00 46.06
CA VAL A 300 29.38 89.83 47.20
C VAL A 300 30.59 90.12 48.09
N GLU A 301 31.41 89.12 48.40
CA GLU A 301 32.64 89.30 49.18
C GLU A 301 33.61 90.29 48.51
N VAL A 302 33.78 90.18 47.19
CA VAL A 302 34.63 91.08 46.41
C VAL A 302 34.08 92.51 46.40
N LEU A 303 32.75 92.69 46.28
CA LEU A 303 32.11 94.00 46.32
C LEU A 303 32.20 94.65 47.70
N ASP A 304 32.02 93.90 48.78
CA ASP A 304 32.17 94.39 50.15
C ASP A 304 33.61 94.79 50.44
N LEU A 305 34.59 93.99 50.01
CA LEU A 305 36.00 94.36 50.07
C LEU A 305 36.28 95.65 49.30
N SER A 306 35.78 95.77 48.07
CA SER A 306 35.93 96.99 47.27
C SER A 306 35.31 98.22 47.94
N LYS A 307 34.14 98.07 48.57
CA LYS A 307 33.45 99.16 49.28
C LYS A 307 34.17 99.56 50.56
N ASN A 308 34.71 98.60 51.29
CA ASN A 308 35.53 98.88 52.48
C ASN A 308 36.80 99.65 52.10
N ILE A 309 37.45 99.28 51.00
CA ILE A 309 38.59 100.03 50.45
C ILE A 309 38.18 101.45 50.05
N GLN A 310 37.06 101.59 49.34
CA GLN A 310 36.54 102.90 48.91
C GLN A 310 36.23 103.82 50.10
N THR A 311 35.48 103.34 51.10
CA THR A 311 35.08 104.14 52.27
C THR A 311 36.27 104.52 53.14
N HIS A 312 37.26 103.63 53.27
CA HIS A 312 38.51 103.94 53.95
C HIS A 312 39.27 105.07 53.22
N THR A 313 39.39 104.97 51.90
CA THR A 313 40.05 105.99 51.06
C THR A 313 39.33 107.34 51.13
N GLU A 314 37.99 107.35 51.08
CA GLU A 314 37.19 108.57 51.17
C GLU A 314 37.29 109.24 52.55
N LYS A 315 37.37 108.45 53.62
CA LYS A 315 37.58 108.95 54.98
C LYS A 315 38.94 109.62 55.13
N GLU A 316 40.00 108.98 54.66
CA GLU A 316 41.34 109.57 54.66
C GLU A 316 41.39 110.85 53.82
N MET A 317 40.74 110.85 52.65
CA MET A 317 40.66 112.03 51.79
C MET A 317 39.85 113.18 52.39
N THR A 318 38.81 112.90 53.19
CA THR A 318 38.05 113.93 53.92
C THR A 318 38.82 114.46 55.13
N GLU A 319 39.55 113.61 55.85
CA GLU A 319 40.45 114.03 56.92
C GLU A 319 41.58 114.92 56.36
N LEU A 320 42.21 114.52 55.24
CA LEU A 320 43.18 115.34 54.52
C LEU A 320 42.59 116.66 54.03
N ARG A 321 41.37 116.65 53.48
CA ARG A 321 40.70 117.87 53.02
C ARG A 321 40.38 118.82 54.19
N ASN A 322 39.98 118.31 55.35
CA ASN A 322 39.75 119.10 56.55
C ASN A 322 41.05 119.71 57.08
N VAL A 323 42.16 118.96 57.06
CA VAL A 323 43.49 119.47 57.43
C VAL A 323 43.93 120.57 56.46
N ILE A 324 43.72 120.38 55.15
CA ILE A 324 44.04 121.40 54.13
C ILE A 324 43.16 122.64 54.29
N GLN A 325 41.87 122.49 54.62
CA GLN A 325 40.96 123.61 54.85
C GLN A 325 41.32 124.40 56.11
N LEU A 326 41.67 123.72 57.21
CA LEU A 326 42.18 124.33 58.44
C LEU A 326 43.52 125.05 58.20
N LEU A 327 44.41 124.46 57.41
CA LEU A 327 45.66 125.10 57.00
C LEU A 327 45.41 126.32 56.10
N THR A 328 44.39 126.30 55.25
CA THR A 328 44.02 127.44 54.39
C THR A 328 43.41 128.58 55.21
N GLU A 329 42.58 128.27 56.22
CA GLU A 329 42.05 129.25 57.18
C GLU A 329 43.17 129.86 58.05
N LYS A 330 44.07 129.04 58.58
CA LYS A 330 45.27 129.51 59.31
C LYS A 330 46.22 130.33 58.43
N THR A 331 46.36 129.99 57.15
CA THR A 331 47.23 130.74 56.21
C THR A 331 46.67 132.13 55.92
N ASN A 332 45.35 132.30 55.98
CA ASN A 332 44.72 133.62 55.84
C ASN A 332 44.77 134.46 57.14
N GLU A 333 44.80 133.84 58.32
CA GLU A 333 44.99 134.54 59.60
C GLU A 333 46.46 134.96 59.85
N VAL A 334 47.43 134.16 59.41
CA VAL A 334 48.87 134.42 59.66
C VAL A 334 49.47 135.50 58.74
N LEU A 335 48.68 136.05 57.80
CA LEU A 335 49.09 137.21 56.99
C LEU A 335 49.11 138.55 57.76
N GLU A 336 48.73 138.55 59.04
CA GLU A 336 49.06 139.61 59.99
C GLU A 336 49.60 139.00 61.30
N GLN A 337 50.88 138.62 61.35
CA GLN A 337 51.90 139.25 62.21
C GLN A 337 53.10 138.31 62.51
N ASP A 338 54.29 138.78 62.12
CA ASP A 338 55.66 138.47 62.61
C ASP A 338 56.35 137.12 62.29
N VAL A 339 57.22 137.21 61.27
CA VAL A 339 57.66 136.13 60.35
C VAL A 339 59.08 135.57 60.59
N LYS A 340 59.77 135.79 61.71
CA LYS A 340 61.23 135.45 61.75
C LYS A 340 61.73 134.42 62.76
N SER A 341 61.02 134.12 63.85
CA SER A 341 61.42 133.03 64.77
C SER A 341 60.63 131.73 64.56
N GLU A 342 59.45 131.79 63.96
CA GLU A 342 58.64 130.60 63.67
C GLU A 342 59.06 129.86 62.40
N ILE A 343 59.74 130.50 61.43
CA ILE A 343 60.20 129.79 60.21
C ILE A 343 61.17 128.65 60.56
N VAL A 344 61.97 128.78 61.62
CA VAL A 344 62.92 127.74 62.03
C VAL A 344 62.21 126.59 62.77
N VAL A 345 61.26 126.91 63.66
CA VAL A 345 60.48 125.90 64.40
C VAL A 345 59.48 125.18 63.50
N THR A 346 58.88 125.88 62.53
CA THR A 346 57.96 125.32 61.53
C THR A 346 58.71 124.50 60.49
N ALA A 347 59.93 124.86 60.09
CA ALA A 347 60.75 123.99 59.24
C ALA A 347 61.16 122.70 59.96
N GLU A 348 61.47 122.74 61.26
CA GLU A 348 61.76 121.54 62.06
C GLU A 348 60.51 120.71 62.40
N SER A 349 59.35 121.35 62.55
CA SER A 349 58.04 120.69 62.72
C SER A 349 57.56 120.07 61.42
N MET A 350 57.68 120.78 60.29
CA MET A 350 57.38 120.26 58.96
C MET A 350 58.34 119.14 58.57
N ASN A 351 59.64 119.20 58.91
CA ASN A 351 60.54 118.06 58.69
C ASN A 351 60.18 116.86 59.57
N ARG A 352 59.68 117.07 60.81
CA ARG A 352 59.16 115.97 61.65
C ARG A 352 57.84 115.40 61.14
N GLN A 353 56.94 116.23 60.62
CA GLN A 353 55.72 115.77 59.95
C GLN A 353 56.04 115.10 58.61
N TYR A 354 57.02 115.58 57.84
CA TYR A 354 57.47 114.91 56.63
C TYR A 354 58.13 113.57 56.95
N ALA A 355 58.87 113.47 58.05
CA ALA A 355 59.42 112.21 58.53
C ALA A 355 58.30 111.24 58.97
N GLY A 356 57.31 111.71 59.74
CA GLY A 356 56.17 110.91 60.16
C GLY A 356 55.26 110.47 59.00
N ILE A 357 54.96 111.35 58.07
CA ILE A 357 54.23 111.02 56.83
C ILE A 357 55.05 110.10 55.96
N SER A 358 56.38 110.29 55.87
CA SER A 358 57.26 109.37 55.16
C SER A 358 57.29 107.99 55.82
N GLU A 359 57.13 107.90 57.14
CA GLU A 359 57.08 106.65 57.90
C GLU A 359 55.71 105.97 57.74
N GLU A 360 54.60 106.69 57.81
CA GLU A 360 53.25 106.18 57.51
C GLU A 360 53.11 105.75 56.04
N VAL A 361 53.68 106.49 55.09
CA VAL A 361 53.73 106.09 53.68
C VAL A 361 54.61 104.85 53.50
N LEU A 362 55.67 104.68 54.31
CA LEU A 362 56.47 103.46 54.32
C LEU A 362 55.68 102.27 54.89
N GLU A 363 54.89 102.49 55.95
CA GLU A 363 54.01 101.48 56.55
C GLU A 363 52.88 101.07 55.60
N LEU A 364 52.22 102.02 54.94
CA LEU A 364 51.22 101.76 53.91
C LEU A 364 51.82 101.01 52.72
N ARG A 365 53.04 101.37 52.30
CA ARG A 365 53.75 100.65 51.24
C ARG A 365 54.07 99.21 51.66
N ASN A 366 54.47 98.99 52.92
CA ASN A 366 54.66 97.66 53.49
C ASN A 366 53.33 96.88 53.55
N LEU A 367 52.22 97.52 53.95
CA LEU A 367 50.89 96.89 53.96
C LEU A 367 50.40 96.52 52.55
N ILE A 368 50.58 97.41 51.57
CA ILE A 368 50.29 97.13 50.16
C ILE A 368 51.17 95.98 49.67
N GLN A 369 52.44 95.94 50.07
CA GLN A 369 53.35 94.85 49.71
C GLN A 369 52.90 93.50 50.31
N ILE A 370 52.52 93.48 51.59
CA ILE A 370 51.96 92.29 52.27
C ILE A 370 50.64 91.86 51.62
N LEU A 371 49.75 92.80 51.27
CA LEU A 371 48.51 92.50 50.57
C LEU A 371 48.76 91.95 49.16
N THR A 372 49.76 92.48 48.46
CA THR A 372 50.18 91.98 47.14
C THR A 372 50.73 90.56 47.26
N GLU A 373 51.57 90.29 48.25
CA GLU A 373 52.05 88.93 48.56
C GLU A 373 50.91 87.98 48.89
N LYS A 374 49.99 88.34 49.80
CA LYS A 374 48.82 87.51 50.10
C LYS A 374 47.90 87.28 48.91
N THR A 375 47.72 88.29 48.07
CA THR A 375 46.90 88.15 46.85
C THR A 375 47.55 87.17 45.89
N ASN A 376 48.87 87.25 45.72
CA ASN A 376 49.62 86.31 44.90
C ASN A 376 49.59 84.90 45.48
N GLU A 377 49.70 84.72 46.81
CA GLU A 377 49.56 83.41 47.48
C GLU A 377 48.18 82.78 47.22
N VAL A 378 47.10 83.56 47.31
CA VAL A 378 45.74 83.07 47.02
C VAL A 378 45.60 82.71 45.54
N LEU A 379 46.14 83.54 44.64
CA LEU A 379 46.10 83.30 43.20
C LEU A 379 46.90 82.04 42.81
N GLU A 380 48.05 81.83 43.45
CA GLU A 380 48.87 80.63 43.30
C GLU A 380 48.14 79.39 43.84
N HIS A 381 47.51 79.47 45.01
CA HIS A 381 46.70 78.38 45.56
C HIS A 381 45.54 78.00 44.63
N VAL A 382 44.77 78.98 44.13
CA VAL A 382 43.65 78.74 43.21
C VAL A 382 44.14 78.15 41.90
N ASN A 383 45.25 78.65 41.35
CA ASN A 383 45.85 78.06 40.15
C ASN A 383 46.31 76.62 40.38
N ASN A 384 46.91 76.32 41.53
CA ASN A 384 47.32 74.97 41.89
C ASN A 384 46.10 74.05 42.01
N GLU A 385 45.01 74.47 42.69
CA GLU A 385 43.77 73.68 42.77
C GLU A 385 43.12 73.44 41.40
N ILE A 386 43.10 74.45 40.53
CA ILE A 386 42.59 74.30 39.15
C ILE A 386 43.45 73.30 38.38
N THR A 387 44.78 73.39 38.55
CA THR A 387 45.74 72.49 37.88
C THR A 387 45.56 71.05 38.37
N ASP A 388 45.48 70.83 39.69
CA ASP A 388 45.24 69.53 40.30
C ASP A 388 43.89 68.93 39.86
N THR A 389 42.84 69.76 39.78
CA THR A 389 41.51 69.32 39.34
C THR A 389 41.52 68.94 37.86
N ALA A 390 42.19 69.74 37.02
CA ALA A 390 42.35 69.46 35.59
C ALA A 390 43.17 68.17 35.37
N GLU A 391 44.23 67.97 36.14
CA GLU A 391 45.07 66.78 36.07
C GLU A 391 44.32 65.52 36.52
N SER A 392 43.56 65.60 37.61
CA SER A 392 42.67 64.52 38.08
C SER A 392 41.60 64.15 37.05
N LEU A 393 40.97 65.13 36.40
CA LEU A 393 40.04 64.89 35.30
C LEU A 393 40.71 64.22 34.11
N ASN A 394 41.92 64.66 33.75
CA ASN A 394 42.67 64.10 32.63
C ASN A 394 43.07 62.64 32.88
N ILE A 395 43.49 62.31 34.11
CA ILE A 395 43.74 60.93 34.55
C ILE A 395 42.46 60.09 34.44
N ARG A 396 41.32 60.63 34.88
CA ARG A 396 40.03 59.93 34.80
C ARG A 396 39.58 59.68 33.35
N TYR A 397 39.75 60.67 32.46
CA TYR A 397 39.49 60.51 31.04
C TYR A 397 40.41 59.48 30.38
N ALA A 398 41.70 59.46 30.76
CA ALA A 398 42.63 58.45 30.28
C ALA A 398 42.22 57.04 30.71
N GLY A 399 41.84 56.85 31.98
CA GLY A 399 41.35 55.56 32.49
C GLY A 399 40.08 55.08 31.78
N ILE A 400 39.09 55.97 31.57
CA ILE A 400 37.87 55.63 30.82
C ILE A 400 38.22 55.29 29.36
N SER A 401 39.14 56.01 28.73
CA SER A 401 39.58 55.71 27.37
C SER A 401 40.25 54.34 27.27
N GLU A 402 41.02 53.95 28.28
CA GLU A 402 41.67 52.63 28.37
C GLU A 402 40.62 51.51 28.53
N GLU A 403 39.66 51.67 29.44
CA GLU A 403 38.54 50.72 29.59
C GLU A 403 37.71 50.57 28.30
N VAL A 404 37.44 51.67 27.60
CA VAL A 404 36.73 51.64 26.32
C VAL A 404 37.53 50.90 25.25
N THR A 405 38.86 51.02 25.25
CA THR A 405 39.72 50.29 24.30
C THR A 405 39.79 48.80 24.64
N GLU A 406 39.85 48.43 25.92
CA GLU A 406 39.75 47.03 26.35
C GLU A 406 38.40 46.40 25.96
N LEU A 407 37.29 47.09 26.24
CA LEU A 407 35.96 46.62 25.85
C LEU A 407 35.84 46.44 24.33
N ARG A 408 36.43 47.34 23.55
CA ARG A 408 36.45 47.23 22.08
C ARG A 408 37.20 45.97 21.63
N ASN A 409 38.35 45.68 22.25
CA ASN A 409 39.12 44.48 21.96
C ASN A 409 38.35 43.20 22.33
N VAL A 410 37.64 43.19 23.47
CA VAL A 410 36.79 42.07 23.88
C VAL A 410 35.64 41.85 22.89
N ILE A 411 34.97 42.92 22.46
CA ILE A 411 33.91 42.84 21.44
C ILE A 411 34.46 42.29 20.13
N GLN A 412 35.65 42.73 19.71
CA GLN A 412 36.27 42.24 18.48
C GLN A 412 36.60 40.74 18.58
N LEU A 413 37.20 40.30 19.70
CA LEU A 413 37.50 38.89 19.95
C LEU A 413 36.23 38.02 20.00
N LEU A 414 35.17 38.49 20.68
CA LEU A 414 33.89 37.78 20.71
C LEU A 414 33.26 37.69 19.32
N THR A 415 33.40 38.73 18.50
CA THR A 415 32.91 38.75 17.12
C THR A 415 33.63 37.71 16.28
N GLU A 416 34.96 37.67 16.37
CA GLU A 416 35.81 36.68 15.67
C GLU A 416 35.44 35.26 16.07
N LYS A 417 35.34 35.01 17.39
CA LYS A 417 35.02 33.68 17.93
C LYS A 417 33.60 33.22 17.58
N THR A 418 32.65 34.15 17.50
CA THR A 418 31.28 33.85 17.05
C THR A 418 31.27 33.44 15.59
N ASN A 419 32.03 34.14 14.73
CA ASN A 419 32.15 33.76 13.32
C ASN A 419 32.86 32.42 13.14
N GLU A 420 33.90 32.15 13.93
CA GLU A 420 34.64 30.88 13.90
C GLU A 420 33.73 29.69 14.25
N VAL A 421 32.90 29.80 15.31
CA VAL A 421 31.91 28.78 15.68
C VAL A 421 30.84 28.61 14.59
N LEU A 422 30.34 29.70 14.01
CA LEU A 422 29.36 29.64 12.92
C LEU A 422 29.92 28.96 11.66
N GLU A 423 31.16 29.30 11.30
CA GLU A 423 31.76 28.85 10.05
C GLU A 423 32.42 27.48 10.17
N GLN A 424 32.91 27.11 11.34
CA GLN A 424 33.57 25.84 11.59
C GLN A 424 32.59 24.80 12.12
N ASP A 425 31.87 25.07 13.21
CA ASP A 425 31.05 24.05 13.87
C ASP A 425 29.71 23.87 13.15
N VAL A 426 28.94 24.95 12.97
CA VAL A 426 27.60 24.84 12.38
C VAL A 426 27.69 24.41 10.91
N LYS A 427 28.61 25.00 10.14
CA LYS A 427 28.78 24.65 8.73
C LYS A 427 29.31 23.24 8.55
N SER A 428 30.29 22.79 9.35
CA SER A 428 30.79 21.41 9.24
C SER A 428 29.72 20.41 9.66
N GLU A 429 28.97 20.66 10.73
CA GLU A 429 27.89 19.79 11.18
C GLU A 429 26.75 19.72 10.14
N MET A 430 26.41 20.84 9.50
CA MET A 430 25.48 20.85 8.36
C MET A 430 26.02 20.04 7.17
N THR A 431 27.31 20.13 6.87
CA THR A 431 27.94 19.40 5.77
C THR A 431 27.97 17.90 6.05
N ASP A 432 28.39 17.50 7.26
CA ASP A 432 28.40 16.11 7.73
C ASP A 432 26.99 15.51 7.75
N THR A 433 26.00 16.28 8.22
CA THR A 433 24.60 15.86 8.23
C THR A 433 24.06 15.68 6.81
N ALA A 434 24.36 16.60 5.90
CA ALA A 434 23.98 16.51 4.49
C ALA A 434 24.63 15.29 3.80
N GLU A 435 25.93 15.07 4.02
CA GLU A 435 26.64 13.90 3.49
C GLU A 435 26.12 12.58 4.06
N SER A 436 25.81 12.53 5.36
CA SER A 436 25.23 11.36 6.01
C SER A 436 23.85 11.03 5.44
N LEU A 437 23.01 12.04 5.24
CA LEU A 437 21.72 11.90 4.56
C LEU A 437 21.89 11.40 3.13
N ASN A 438 22.83 11.95 2.38
CA ASN A 438 23.07 11.53 1.01
C ASN A 438 23.56 10.09 0.93
N ARG A 439 24.50 9.69 1.81
CA ARG A 439 24.96 8.28 1.92
C ARG A 439 23.82 7.34 2.29
N ARG A 440 22.91 7.76 3.17
CA ARG A 440 21.74 6.97 3.56
C ARG A 440 20.75 6.84 2.40
N TYR A 441 20.54 7.92 1.64
CA TYR A 441 19.71 7.90 0.44
C TYR A 441 20.28 6.92 -0.59
N ASP A 442 21.57 7.02 -0.90
CA ASP A 442 22.25 6.12 -1.85
C ASP A 442 22.16 4.66 -1.38
N SER A 443 22.37 4.40 -0.07
CA SER A 443 22.25 3.06 0.50
C SER A 443 20.84 2.47 0.38
N VAL A 444 19.80 3.27 0.67
CA VAL A 444 18.41 2.83 0.56
C VAL A 444 18.03 2.61 -0.90
N PHE A 445 18.54 3.46 -1.80
CA PHE A 445 18.32 3.32 -3.23
C PHE A 445 18.91 2.00 -3.77
N GLU A 446 20.14 1.67 -3.39
CA GLU A 446 20.76 0.38 -3.75
C GLU A 446 20.02 -0.82 -3.13
N GLU A 447 19.57 -0.72 -1.88
CA GLU A 447 18.77 -1.79 -1.24
C GLU A 447 17.45 -2.03 -1.99
N VAL A 448 16.77 -0.97 -2.44
CA VAL A 448 15.56 -1.07 -3.26
C VAL A 448 15.85 -1.70 -4.62
N LEU A 449 16.99 -1.39 -5.23
CA LEU A 449 17.41 -2.02 -6.48
C LEU A 449 17.68 -3.52 -6.31
N ASP A 450 18.37 -3.90 -5.24
CA ASP A 450 18.64 -5.30 -4.92
C ASP A 450 17.35 -6.06 -4.58
N LEU A 451 16.45 -5.47 -3.80
CA LEU A 451 15.14 -6.05 -3.50
C LEU A 451 14.31 -6.26 -4.77
N ARG A 452 14.28 -5.27 -5.68
CA ARG A 452 13.62 -5.39 -6.97
C ARG A 452 14.20 -6.53 -7.79
N LYS A 453 15.53 -6.63 -7.86
CA LYS A 453 16.24 -7.69 -8.58
C LYS A 453 15.91 -9.07 -7.99
N ASN A 454 15.93 -9.20 -6.66
CA ASN A 454 15.59 -10.43 -5.96
C ASN A 454 14.14 -10.84 -6.21
N MET A 455 13.19 -9.90 -6.11
CA MET A 455 11.79 -10.14 -6.47
C MET A 455 11.66 -10.64 -7.91
N GLN A 456 12.31 -9.99 -8.86
CA GLN A 456 12.27 -10.40 -10.25
C GLN A 456 12.81 -11.84 -10.44
N THR A 457 13.95 -12.16 -9.83
CA THR A 457 14.49 -13.53 -9.89
C THR A 457 13.57 -14.55 -9.24
N HIS A 458 12.91 -14.21 -8.13
CA HIS A 458 11.97 -15.09 -7.46
C HIS A 458 10.74 -15.35 -8.33
N THR A 459 10.17 -14.30 -8.93
CA THR A 459 9.04 -14.42 -9.87
C THR A 459 9.43 -15.25 -11.10
N GLU A 460 10.64 -15.10 -11.64
CA GLU A 460 11.12 -15.91 -12.75
C GLU A 460 11.26 -17.40 -12.37
N ILE A 461 11.73 -17.69 -11.15
CA ILE A 461 11.80 -19.05 -10.60
C ILE A 461 10.40 -19.64 -10.44
N GLU A 462 9.47 -18.95 -9.78
CA GLU A 462 8.08 -19.43 -9.62
C GLU A 462 7.40 -19.68 -10.96
N ILE A 463 7.56 -18.77 -11.93
CA ILE A 463 7.04 -18.96 -13.29
C ILE A 463 7.64 -20.22 -13.93
N SER A 464 8.94 -20.47 -13.73
CA SER A 464 9.60 -21.66 -14.27
C SER A 464 9.09 -22.96 -13.64
N GLU A 465 8.85 -22.96 -12.32
CA GLU A 465 8.31 -24.09 -11.57
C GLU A 465 6.86 -24.39 -11.98
N LEU A 466 6.02 -23.34 -12.07
CA LEU A 466 4.65 -23.46 -12.55
C LEU A 466 4.59 -23.98 -13.99
N ARG A 467 5.46 -23.48 -14.88
CA ARG A 467 5.55 -23.99 -16.25
C ARG A 467 5.94 -25.47 -16.28
N ASN A 468 6.87 -25.89 -15.43
CA ASN A 468 7.26 -27.30 -15.35
C ASN A 468 6.14 -28.18 -14.78
N ALA A 469 5.43 -27.71 -13.76
CA ALA A 469 4.28 -28.42 -13.19
C ALA A 469 3.16 -28.59 -14.21
N ILE A 470 2.83 -27.53 -14.96
CA ILE A 470 1.86 -27.58 -16.07
C ILE A 470 2.30 -28.61 -17.10
N ARG A 471 3.58 -28.59 -17.52
CA ARG A 471 4.12 -29.55 -18.49
C ARG A 471 3.93 -31.00 -18.02
N ILE A 472 4.30 -31.31 -16.78
CA ILE A 472 4.17 -32.66 -16.20
C ILE A 472 2.69 -33.08 -16.13
N LEU A 473 1.80 -32.18 -15.70
CA LEU A 473 0.37 -32.48 -15.63
C LEU A 473 -0.23 -32.70 -17.02
N THR A 474 0.16 -31.92 -18.02
CA THR A 474 -0.25 -32.13 -19.41
C THR A 474 0.22 -33.48 -19.94
N GLU A 475 1.48 -33.83 -19.70
CA GLU A 475 2.06 -35.11 -20.13
C GLU A 475 1.31 -36.29 -19.48
N LYS A 476 1.10 -36.23 -18.17
CA LYS A 476 0.35 -37.26 -17.43
C LYS A 476 -1.12 -37.34 -17.83
N THR A 477 -1.76 -36.22 -18.14
CA THR A 477 -3.14 -36.19 -18.64
C THR A 477 -3.23 -36.88 -20.00
N ASN A 478 -2.28 -36.62 -20.89
CA ASN A 478 -2.22 -37.29 -22.20
C ASN A 478 -1.97 -38.79 -22.06
N GLU A 479 -1.06 -39.22 -21.18
CA GLU A 479 -0.81 -40.64 -20.91
C GLU A 479 -2.06 -41.37 -20.40
N VAL A 480 -2.76 -40.80 -19.41
CA VAL A 480 -4.00 -41.39 -18.88
C VAL A 480 -5.06 -41.46 -19.96
N LEU A 481 -5.20 -40.41 -20.77
CA LEU A 481 -6.22 -40.35 -21.80
C LEU A 481 -5.93 -41.33 -22.95
N GLU A 482 -4.68 -41.46 -23.38
CA GLU A 482 -4.28 -42.51 -24.33
C GLU A 482 -4.56 -43.91 -23.78
N GLN A 483 -4.25 -44.14 -22.50
CA GLN A 483 -4.48 -45.44 -21.87
C GLN A 483 -5.97 -45.76 -21.72
N ASP A 484 -6.78 -44.79 -21.31
CA ASP A 484 -8.23 -44.95 -21.15
C ASP A 484 -8.90 -45.19 -22.51
N VAL A 485 -8.54 -44.40 -23.54
CA VAL A 485 -9.03 -44.62 -24.91
C VAL A 485 -8.63 -46.00 -25.41
N LYS A 486 -7.38 -46.42 -25.16
CA LYS A 486 -6.91 -47.75 -25.54
C LYS A 486 -7.68 -48.87 -24.85
N ASN A 487 -7.98 -48.71 -23.56
CA ASN A 487 -8.78 -49.67 -22.80
C ASN A 487 -10.22 -49.73 -23.32
N GLU A 488 -10.86 -48.59 -23.57
CA GLU A 488 -12.23 -48.52 -24.08
C GLU A 488 -12.34 -49.12 -25.49
N ILE A 489 -11.34 -48.89 -26.35
CA ILE A 489 -11.23 -49.57 -27.65
C ILE A 489 -11.11 -51.09 -27.48
N ALA A 490 -10.29 -51.55 -26.52
CA ALA A 490 -10.10 -52.98 -26.26
C ALA A 490 -11.42 -53.64 -25.77
N ASP A 491 -12.11 -53.01 -24.81
CA ASP A 491 -13.38 -53.50 -24.28
C ASP A 491 -14.47 -53.54 -25.37
N THR A 492 -14.52 -52.50 -26.22
CA THR A 492 -15.46 -52.43 -27.34
C THR A 492 -15.16 -53.52 -28.38
N ALA A 493 -13.89 -53.72 -28.72
CA ALA A 493 -13.47 -54.77 -29.64
C ALA A 493 -13.82 -56.16 -29.08
N GLU A 494 -13.60 -56.41 -27.79
CA GLU A 494 -13.96 -57.67 -27.14
C GLU A 494 -15.48 -57.91 -27.15
N SER A 495 -16.28 -56.89 -26.82
CA SER A 495 -17.75 -56.96 -26.88
C SER A 495 -18.24 -57.23 -28.31
N LEU A 496 -17.65 -56.57 -29.31
CA LEU A 496 -17.99 -56.81 -30.71
C LEU A 496 -17.64 -58.23 -31.14
N ASN A 497 -16.49 -58.75 -30.70
CA ASN A 497 -16.08 -60.12 -31.00
C ASN A 497 -17.01 -61.14 -30.35
N ARG A 498 -17.40 -60.95 -29.08
CA ARG A 498 -18.40 -61.79 -28.42
C ARG A 498 -19.75 -61.77 -29.13
N ARG A 499 -20.17 -60.60 -29.64
CA ARG A 499 -21.41 -60.49 -30.43
C ARG A 499 -21.28 -61.20 -31.77
N TYR A 500 -20.13 -61.08 -32.44
CA TYR A 500 -19.86 -61.82 -33.67
C TYR A 500 -19.94 -63.32 -33.45
N ASP A 501 -19.28 -63.84 -32.41
CA ASP A 501 -19.32 -65.26 -32.04
C ASP A 501 -20.75 -65.72 -31.74
N SER A 502 -21.52 -64.92 -30.98
CA SER A 502 -22.93 -65.22 -30.68
C SER A 502 -23.80 -65.28 -31.93
N VAL A 503 -23.65 -64.33 -32.86
CA VAL A 503 -24.40 -64.30 -34.12
C VAL A 503 -23.98 -65.47 -35.01
N PHE A 504 -22.69 -65.81 -35.03
CA PHE A 504 -22.18 -66.95 -35.77
C PHE A 504 -22.79 -68.27 -35.29
N GLU A 505 -22.86 -68.48 -33.97
CA GLU A 505 -23.54 -69.66 -33.39
C GLU A 505 -25.05 -69.67 -33.70
N GLU A 506 -25.73 -68.53 -33.63
CA GLU A 506 -27.15 -68.42 -34.01
C GLU A 506 -27.37 -68.79 -35.48
N VAL A 507 -26.50 -68.34 -36.38
CA VAL A 507 -26.54 -68.71 -37.80
C VAL A 507 -26.28 -70.20 -38.01
N LEU A 508 -25.35 -70.80 -37.24
CA LEU A 508 -25.11 -72.25 -37.30
C LEU A 508 -26.33 -73.05 -36.84
N ASP A 509 -26.99 -72.62 -35.78
CA ASP A 509 -28.20 -73.28 -35.28
C ASP A 509 -29.40 -73.09 -36.23
N LEU A 510 -29.58 -71.90 -36.79
CA LEU A 510 -30.56 -71.66 -37.86
C LEU A 510 -30.31 -72.56 -39.07
N ARG A 511 -29.04 -72.71 -39.49
CA ARG A 511 -28.67 -73.60 -40.60
C ARG A 511 -28.98 -75.06 -40.28
N LYS A 512 -28.69 -75.54 -39.07
CA LYS A 512 -29.05 -76.90 -38.63
C LYS A 512 -30.57 -77.10 -38.64
N ASN A 513 -31.33 -76.14 -38.12
CA ASN A 513 -32.79 -76.19 -38.10
C ASN A 513 -33.38 -76.19 -39.51
N MET A 514 -32.86 -75.36 -40.42
CA MET A 514 -33.24 -75.38 -41.84
C MET A 514 -32.93 -76.73 -42.47
N GLN A 515 -31.74 -77.29 -42.26
CA GLN A 515 -31.37 -78.59 -42.80
C GLN A 515 -32.30 -79.69 -42.27
N ALA A 516 -32.60 -79.70 -40.97
CA ALA A 516 -33.55 -80.64 -40.38
C ALA A 516 -34.95 -80.49 -40.99
N HIS A 517 -35.43 -79.26 -41.20
CA HIS A 517 -36.71 -79.00 -41.86
C HIS A 517 -36.72 -79.52 -43.31
N THR A 518 -35.66 -79.24 -44.07
CA THR A 518 -35.51 -79.75 -45.44
C THR A 518 -35.45 -81.27 -45.49
N GLU A 519 -34.78 -81.93 -44.54
CA GLU A 519 -34.75 -83.40 -44.45
C GLU A 519 -36.14 -83.98 -44.14
N ILE A 520 -36.91 -83.34 -43.24
CA ILE A 520 -38.30 -83.70 -42.97
C ILE A 520 -39.14 -83.56 -44.24
N GLU A 521 -39.09 -82.42 -44.91
CA GLU A 521 -39.87 -82.16 -46.13
C GLU A 521 -39.49 -83.13 -47.27
N ILE A 522 -38.20 -83.41 -47.46
CA ILE A 522 -37.73 -84.45 -48.39
C ILE A 522 -38.28 -85.83 -48.01
N SER A 523 -38.33 -86.16 -46.71
CA SER A 523 -38.87 -87.45 -46.25
C SER A 523 -40.38 -87.57 -46.51
N GLU A 524 -41.14 -86.48 -46.31
CA GLU A 524 -42.57 -86.41 -46.61
C GLU A 524 -42.83 -86.54 -48.12
N LEU A 525 -42.07 -85.82 -48.95
CA LEU A 525 -42.12 -85.92 -50.41
C LEU A 525 -41.76 -87.34 -50.89
N ARG A 526 -40.70 -87.94 -50.34
CA ARG A 526 -40.33 -89.33 -50.65
C ARG A 526 -41.45 -90.31 -50.29
N ASN A 527 -42.11 -90.12 -49.15
CA ASN A 527 -43.24 -90.97 -48.75
C ASN A 527 -44.45 -90.76 -49.68
N ALA A 528 -44.76 -89.52 -50.07
CA ALA A 528 -45.81 -89.22 -51.04
C ALA A 528 -45.54 -89.88 -52.40
N ILE A 529 -44.30 -89.78 -52.91
CA ILE A 529 -43.87 -90.46 -54.13
C ILE A 529 -44.01 -91.98 -54.01
N ARG A 530 -43.63 -92.56 -52.86
CA ARG A 530 -43.79 -94.00 -52.60
C ARG A 530 -45.25 -94.43 -52.68
N ILE A 531 -46.14 -93.72 -51.98
CA ILE A 531 -47.60 -93.99 -51.99
C ILE A 531 -48.16 -93.87 -53.41
N LEU A 532 -47.77 -92.81 -54.15
CA LEU A 532 -48.21 -92.64 -55.54
C LEU A 532 -47.70 -93.78 -56.43
N THR A 533 -46.44 -94.21 -56.27
CA THR A 533 -45.87 -95.33 -57.02
C THR A 533 -46.61 -96.64 -56.72
N GLU A 534 -46.89 -96.92 -55.44
CA GLU A 534 -47.64 -98.09 -54.99
C GLU A 534 -49.06 -98.09 -55.59
N LYS A 535 -49.73 -96.93 -55.59
CA LYS A 535 -51.05 -96.76 -56.19
C LYS A 535 -51.05 -96.85 -57.72
N THR A 536 -50.03 -96.35 -58.39
CA THR A 536 -49.83 -96.53 -59.84
C THR A 536 -49.62 -97.99 -60.19
N ASN A 537 -48.83 -98.72 -59.39
CA ASN A 537 -48.64 -100.15 -59.57
C ASN A 537 -49.93 -100.94 -59.33
N GLU A 538 -50.72 -100.60 -58.29
CA GLU A 538 -52.04 -101.20 -58.06
C GLU A 538 -52.97 -101.00 -59.26
N VAL A 539 -53.05 -99.78 -59.81
CA VAL A 539 -53.87 -99.48 -61.00
C VAL A 539 -53.37 -100.26 -62.22
N LEU A 540 -52.06 -100.28 -62.48
CA LEU A 540 -51.47 -101.08 -63.56
C LEU A 540 -51.75 -102.57 -63.38
N GLU A 541 -51.66 -103.10 -62.15
CA GLU A 541 -51.97 -104.50 -61.86
C GLU A 541 -53.47 -104.78 -62.05
N GLN A 542 -54.34 -103.84 -61.67
CA GLN A 542 -55.78 -103.94 -61.90
C GLN A 542 -56.15 -103.90 -63.39
N ASP A 543 -55.55 -102.99 -64.15
CA ASP A 543 -55.77 -102.82 -65.58
C ASP A 543 -55.24 -104.03 -66.37
N VAL A 544 -54.01 -104.49 -66.07
CA VAL A 544 -53.44 -105.70 -66.67
C VAL A 544 -54.27 -106.93 -66.32
N LYS A 545 -54.77 -107.04 -65.08
CA LYS A 545 -55.63 -108.15 -64.66
C LYS A 545 -57.00 -108.11 -65.32
N SER A 546 -57.57 -106.92 -65.53
CA SER A 546 -58.79 -106.70 -66.32
C SER A 546 -58.58 -107.13 -67.77
N GLU A 547 -57.49 -106.70 -68.39
CA GLU A 547 -57.19 -107.00 -69.80
C GLU A 547 -56.89 -108.49 -70.02
N ILE A 548 -56.20 -109.15 -69.06
CA ILE A 548 -56.03 -110.60 -69.03
C ILE A 548 -57.37 -111.32 -68.85
N ALA A 549 -58.25 -110.83 -67.98
CA ALA A 549 -59.57 -111.43 -67.79
C ALA A 549 -60.41 -111.35 -69.08
N ASP A 550 -60.42 -110.19 -69.74
CA ASP A 550 -61.11 -109.99 -71.02
C ASP A 550 -60.56 -110.89 -72.14
N THR A 551 -59.23 -111.07 -72.21
CA THR A 551 -58.61 -111.99 -73.18
C THR A 551 -58.88 -113.45 -72.86
N VAL A 552 -58.85 -113.85 -71.58
CA VAL A 552 -59.19 -115.22 -71.14
C VAL A 552 -60.66 -115.53 -71.44
N ASP A 553 -61.57 -114.60 -71.19
CA ASP A 553 -62.99 -114.77 -71.50
C ASP A 553 -63.23 -114.86 -73.02
N SER A 554 -62.50 -114.06 -73.82
CA SER A 554 -62.50 -114.18 -75.28
C SER A 554 -61.98 -115.54 -75.74
N LEU A 555 -60.90 -116.04 -75.15
CA LEU A 555 -60.32 -117.35 -75.47
C LEU A 555 -61.25 -118.50 -75.09
N ASN A 556 -61.91 -118.41 -73.92
CA ASN A 556 -62.90 -119.39 -73.48
C ASN A 556 -64.13 -119.39 -74.39
N SER A 557 -64.58 -118.23 -74.85
CA SER A 557 -65.66 -118.12 -75.83
C SER A 557 -65.27 -118.77 -77.15
N GLN A 558 -64.05 -118.52 -77.65
CA GLN A 558 -63.53 -119.20 -78.84
C GLN A 558 -63.40 -120.72 -78.66
N TYR A 559 -62.91 -121.17 -77.50
CA TYR A 559 -62.81 -122.60 -77.18
C TYR A 559 -64.19 -123.26 -77.13
N THR A 560 -65.19 -122.57 -76.58
CA THR A 560 -66.59 -123.04 -76.54
C THR A 560 -67.17 -123.16 -77.95
N ILE A 561 -66.97 -122.14 -78.80
CA ILE A 561 -67.38 -122.16 -80.21
C ILE A 561 -66.70 -123.31 -80.96
N LEU A 562 -65.41 -123.53 -80.73
CA LEU A 562 -64.66 -124.62 -81.36
C LEU A 562 -65.16 -125.99 -80.88
N TYR A 563 -65.42 -126.13 -79.58
CA TYR A 563 -65.97 -127.35 -78.98
C TYR A 563 -67.37 -127.65 -79.53
N GLU A 564 -68.22 -126.64 -79.68
CA GLU A 564 -69.53 -126.76 -80.33
C GLU A 564 -69.40 -127.16 -81.81
N GLN A 565 -68.48 -126.55 -82.56
CA GLN A 565 -68.19 -126.96 -83.94
C GLN A 565 -67.70 -128.41 -84.02
N MET A 566 -66.85 -128.84 -83.10
CA MET A 566 -66.36 -130.21 -83.02
C MET A 566 -67.49 -131.20 -82.72
N MET A 567 -68.41 -130.84 -81.82
CA MET A 567 -69.60 -131.62 -81.52
C MET A 567 -70.52 -131.73 -82.74
N ILE A 568 -70.71 -130.65 -83.50
CA ILE A 568 -71.47 -130.65 -84.76
C ILE A 568 -70.79 -131.55 -85.79
N GLN A 569 -69.46 -131.45 -85.95
CA GLN A 569 -68.71 -132.32 -86.86
C GLN A 569 -68.76 -133.79 -86.42
N GLN A 570 -68.69 -134.07 -85.13
CA GLN A 570 -68.81 -135.43 -84.58
C GLN A 570 -70.22 -135.99 -84.82
N GLN A 571 -71.26 -135.16 -84.68
CA GLN A 571 -72.63 -135.53 -85.01
C GLN A 571 -72.81 -135.79 -86.51
N GLN A 572 -72.19 -134.99 -87.38
CA GLN A 572 -72.15 -135.24 -88.83
C GLN A 572 -71.39 -136.53 -89.17
N ILE A 573 -70.29 -136.82 -88.47
CA ILE A 573 -69.54 -138.08 -88.63
C ILE A 573 -70.40 -139.28 -88.20
N ASP A 574 -71.15 -139.17 -87.10
CA ASP A 574 -72.01 -140.23 -86.61
C ASP A 574 -73.28 -140.42 -87.46
N GLU A 575 -73.78 -139.34 -88.09
CA GLU A 575 -74.82 -139.41 -89.15
C GLU A 575 -74.29 -140.05 -90.44
N LEU A 576 -73.06 -139.73 -90.86
CA LEU A 576 -72.40 -140.39 -92.00
C LEU A 576 -72.13 -141.87 -91.72
N LYS A 577 -71.75 -142.24 -90.48
CA LYS A 577 -71.61 -143.64 -90.06
C LYS A 577 -72.95 -144.38 -90.12
N LYS A 578 -74.07 -143.74 -89.74
CA LYS A 578 -75.42 -144.31 -89.92
C LYS A 578 -75.81 -144.50 -91.39
N PHE A 579 -75.29 -143.68 -92.30
CA PHE A 579 -75.53 -143.82 -93.75
C PHE A 579 -74.71 -144.97 -94.38
N LEU A 580 -73.56 -145.33 -93.80
CA LEU A 580 -72.65 -146.36 -94.33
C LEU A 580 -72.97 -147.78 -93.84
N THR A 581 -73.78 -147.93 -92.79
CA THR A 581 -74.22 -149.23 -92.30
C THR A 581 -75.72 -149.41 -92.53
N TRP A 582 -76.05 -150.27 -93.49
CA TRP A 582 -77.30 -151.03 -93.63
C TRP A 582 -78.40 -150.50 -94.59
N ASN A 583 -78.19 -150.80 -95.87
CA ASN A 583 -79.17 -151.48 -96.74
C ASN A 583 -78.48 -152.79 -97.22
N PRO A 584 -79.19 -153.90 -97.46
CA PRO A 584 -80.50 -153.97 -98.13
C PRO A 584 -81.68 -154.34 -97.23
#